data_AF-A0A9E2RLZ3-F1
#
_entry.id   AF-A0A9E2RLZ3-F1
#
_cell.length_a   1.000
_cell.length_b   1.000
_cell.length_c   1.000
_cell.angle_alpha   90.00
_cell.angle_beta   90.00
_cell.angle_gamma   90.00
#
_symmetry.space_group_name_H-M   'P 1'
#
loop_
_entity.id
_entity.type
_entity.pdbx_description
1 polymer ?
#
loop_
_entity_poly.entity_id
_entity_poly.type
_entity_poly.pdbx_seq_one_letter_code
_entity_poly.pdbx_strand_id
1 'polypeptide(L)'
;ADVYAPSASNVGGVAGQNEGLILNSQYIGGRVTGYQNVGGIAGWNIGTAPSGGLINVTVGPTAIITGSGQFVGGVAGFNSSGNGNASLVIGAEFFGSVSGPFAVGGLVGYNGGNINGGCACGTVNGISDVGGIAGFNSGAVYNTNSAAKVTGSDPTTTSDTIGQNDNRDPNAVVSPNGAVSRPASPGQAAAAQQAVSAANVTGANTQTSALTPPTSALSAAGTKAVDGLVPPAMDNNFKGIESNINAEEQKQRRRLATTTAVTHHTVHRGGNLGATIRTIDVNGKRFNLQNGAPKPEAPAQPPQ
;
A
#
# COMPACT_ATOMS: atom_id res chain seq x y z
N ALA A 1 -6.10 -5.28 5.32
CA ALA A 1 -5.90 -6.27 6.40
C ALA A 1 -7.15 -6.28 7.25
N ASP A 2 -7.52 -7.41 7.85
CA ASP A 2 -8.74 -7.48 8.64
C ASP A 2 -8.59 -6.77 9.98
N VAL A 3 -9.62 -6.01 10.36
CA VAL A 3 -9.79 -5.38 11.67
C VAL A 3 -11.01 -6.01 12.32
N TYR A 4 -10.79 -6.83 13.35
CA TYR A 4 -11.87 -7.56 14.04
C TYR A 4 -11.93 -7.14 15.52
N ALA A 5 -12.90 -6.28 15.85
CA ALA A 5 -13.11 -5.74 17.19
C ALA A 5 -14.62 -5.64 17.52
N PRO A 6 -15.33 -6.78 17.63
CA PRO A 6 -16.80 -6.84 17.62
C PRO A 6 -17.50 -6.12 18.79
N SER A 7 -16.77 -5.78 19.85
CA SER A 7 -17.27 -5.04 21.02
C SER A 7 -16.71 -3.63 21.12
N ALA A 8 -15.83 -3.23 20.20
CA ALA A 8 -15.22 -1.90 20.23
C ALA A 8 -16.08 -0.89 19.49
N SER A 9 -16.11 0.32 20.03
CA SER A 9 -16.58 1.49 19.31
C SER A 9 -15.43 2.11 18.53
N ASN A 10 -15.75 2.88 17.50
CA ASN A 10 -14.79 3.68 16.72
C ASN A 10 -13.78 2.77 16.03
N VAL A 11 -14.27 1.94 15.12
CA VAL A 11 -13.48 0.95 14.39
C VAL A 11 -13.32 1.39 12.94
N GLY A 12 -12.09 1.62 12.52
CA GLY A 12 -11.75 1.95 11.14
C GLY A 12 -10.68 1.02 10.58
N GLY A 13 -10.71 0.77 9.28
CA GLY A 13 -9.66 0.02 8.59
C GLY A 13 -8.33 0.77 8.54
N VAL A 14 -8.36 2.11 8.63
CA VAL A 14 -7.16 2.97 8.70
C VAL A 14 -7.01 3.58 10.10
N ALA A 15 -8.07 4.17 10.65
CA ALA A 15 -8.04 4.81 11.96
C ALA A 15 -9.34 4.58 12.74
N GLY A 16 -9.27 4.22 14.02
CA GLY A 16 -10.48 4.14 14.84
C GLY A 16 -11.12 5.53 15.03
N GLN A 17 -10.31 6.49 15.42
CA GLN A 17 -10.67 7.90 15.57
C GLN A 17 -9.69 8.75 14.75
N ASN A 18 -10.23 9.64 13.93
CA ASN A 18 -9.47 10.60 13.15
C ASN A 18 -9.79 12.01 13.64
N GLU A 19 -8.81 12.68 14.23
CA GLU A 19 -8.91 14.11 14.59
C GLU A 19 -8.17 15.01 13.59
N GLY A 20 -7.37 14.42 12.70
CA GLY A 20 -6.54 15.13 11.72
C GLY A 20 -7.00 14.87 10.28
N LEU A 21 -6.06 14.91 9.35
CA LEU A 21 -6.32 14.70 7.93
C LEU A 21 -5.94 13.27 7.52
N ILE A 22 -6.89 12.53 6.96
CA ILE A 22 -6.62 11.34 6.16
C ILE A 22 -6.83 11.72 4.69
N LEU A 23 -5.74 11.73 3.93
CA LEU A 23 -5.71 12.20 2.55
C LEU A 23 -5.15 11.12 1.62
N ASN A 24 -5.80 10.91 0.47
CA ASN A 24 -5.35 10.00 -0.59
C ASN A 24 -5.15 8.55 -0.10
N SER A 25 -5.95 8.13 0.89
CA SER A 25 -5.86 6.81 1.51
C SER A 25 -6.85 5.83 0.93
N GLN A 26 -6.49 4.56 0.90
CA GLN A 26 -7.34 3.52 0.32
C GLN A 26 -7.44 2.30 1.24
N TYR A 27 -8.64 1.75 1.36
CA TYR A 27 -8.89 0.45 1.99
C TYR A 27 -9.56 -0.48 0.97
N ILE A 28 -8.73 -1.16 0.18
CA ILE A 28 -9.20 -1.87 -1.03
C ILE A 28 -9.71 -3.29 -0.73
N GLY A 29 -9.30 -3.89 0.39
CA GLY A 29 -9.67 -5.25 0.78
C GLY A 29 -9.43 -5.60 2.26
N GLY A 30 -10.28 -6.49 2.76
CA GLY A 30 -10.32 -6.94 4.15
C GLY A 30 -11.65 -6.65 4.83
N ARG A 31 -11.85 -7.23 6.01
CA ARG A 31 -13.05 -7.05 6.84
C ARG A 31 -12.81 -6.04 7.94
N VAL A 32 -13.72 -5.09 8.11
CA VAL A 32 -13.79 -4.24 9.31
C VAL A 32 -15.02 -4.65 10.10
N THR A 33 -14.83 -5.16 11.32
CA THR A 33 -15.94 -5.58 12.20
C THR A 33 -15.84 -4.86 13.53
N GLY A 34 -16.90 -4.13 13.90
CA GLY A 34 -16.99 -3.35 15.13
C GLY A 34 -18.37 -3.39 15.75
N TYR A 35 -18.52 -2.73 16.91
CA TYR A 35 -19.82 -2.49 17.53
C TYR A 35 -20.43 -1.19 16.99
N GLN A 36 -19.91 -0.04 17.44
CA GLN A 36 -20.41 1.30 17.10
C GLN A 36 -19.38 2.09 16.29
N ASN A 37 -19.83 3.06 15.49
CA ASN A 37 -18.97 3.93 14.69
C ASN A 37 -17.97 3.12 13.87
N VAL A 38 -18.46 2.36 12.91
CA VAL A 38 -17.64 1.47 12.10
C VAL A 38 -17.51 2.06 10.70
N GLY A 39 -16.28 2.23 10.23
CA GLY A 39 -15.98 2.75 8.89
C GLY A 39 -14.89 1.95 8.17
N GLY A 40 -14.91 1.92 6.84
CA GLY A 40 -13.82 1.32 6.07
C GLY A 40 -12.50 2.09 6.25
N ILE A 41 -12.55 3.42 6.35
CA ILE A 41 -11.38 4.27 6.61
C ILE A 41 -11.32 4.65 8.07
N ALA A 42 -12.35 5.35 8.57
CA ALA A 42 -12.37 5.88 9.92
C ALA A 42 -13.62 5.45 10.70
N GLY A 43 -13.48 5.01 11.94
CA GLY A 43 -14.65 4.78 12.77
C GLY A 43 -15.38 6.08 13.11
N TRP A 44 -14.62 7.03 13.66
CA TRP A 44 -15.09 8.37 14.00
C TRP A 44 -14.18 9.43 13.38
N ASN A 45 -14.74 10.22 12.48
CA ASN A 45 -14.12 11.40 11.92
C ASN A 45 -14.52 12.64 12.72
N ILE A 46 -13.53 13.30 13.30
CA ILE A 46 -13.64 14.50 14.13
C ILE A 46 -12.89 15.62 13.41
N GLY A 47 -13.62 16.67 13.06
CA GLY A 47 -13.12 17.88 12.45
C GLY A 47 -12.49 18.74 13.52
N THR A 48 -11.16 18.73 13.60
CA THR A 48 -10.43 19.81 14.26
C THR A 48 -9.97 20.83 13.21
N ALA A 49 -10.11 22.12 13.51
CA ALA A 49 -9.53 23.14 12.64
C ALA A 49 -7.99 23.05 12.67
N PRO A 50 -7.31 23.30 11.55
CA PRO A 50 -7.85 23.74 10.26
C PRO A 50 -8.08 22.60 9.24
N SER A 51 -7.88 21.32 9.59
CA SER A 51 -7.69 20.26 8.58
C SER A 51 -8.24 18.87 8.95
N GLY A 52 -9.15 18.76 9.90
CA GLY A 52 -9.77 17.48 10.26
C GLY A 52 -10.72 16.95 9.17
N GLY A 53 -10.42 15.79 8.59
CA GLY A 53 -11.32 15.18 7.61
C GLY A 53 -10.74 14.00 6.83
N LEU A 54 -11.60 13.43 5.98
CA LEU A 54 -11.28 12.39 5.02
C LEU A 54 -11.36 12.99 3.62
N ILE A 55 -10.24 13.04 2.89
CA ILE A 55 -10.16 13.66 1.57
C ILE A 55 -9.58 12.67 0.57
N ASN A 56 -10.26 12.49 -0.56
CA ASN A 56 -9.86 11.60 -1.65
C ASN A 56 -9.58 10.18 -1.14
N VAL A 57 -10.53 9.61 -0.42
CA VAL A 57 -10.39 8.27 0.15
C VAL A 57 -11.23 7.26 -0.61
N THR A 58 -10.71 6.05 -0.79
CA THR A 58 -11.40 4.99 -1.54
C THR A 58 -11.51 3.72 -0.72
N VAL A 59 -12.70 3.15 -0.66
CA VAL A 59 -12.96 1.84 -0.07
C VAL A 59 -13.37 0.89 -1.20
N GLY A 60 -12.52 -0.12 -1.40
CA GLY A 60 -12.57 -0.97 -2.57
C GLY A 60 -13.70 -1.99 -2.57
N PRO A 61 -13.94 -2.63 -3.71
CA PRO A 61 -15.08 -3.50 -3.93
C PRO A 61 -15.08 -4.79 -3.10
N THR A 62 -13.92 -5.21 -2.60
CA THR A 62 -13.77 -6.43 -1.79
C THR A 62 -13.83 -6.16 -0.29
N ALA A 63 -13.94 -4.89 0.11
CA ALA A 63 -14.06 -4.51 1.51
C ALA A 63 -15.44 -4.89 2.06
N ILE A 64 -15.44 -5.47 3.27
CA ILE A 64 -16.67 -5.83 3.99
C ILE A 64 -16.64 -5.11 5.34
N ILE A 65 -17.60 -4.21 5.54
CA ILE A 65 -17.71 -3.41 6.75
C ILE A 65 -18.97 -3.85 7.50
N THR A 66 -18.80 -4.27 8.74
CA THR A 66 -19.89 -4.81 9.57
C THR A 66 -19.88 -4.14 10.94
N GLY A 67 -20.99 -3.50 11.29
CA GLY A 67 -21.25 -3.03 12.65
C GLY A 67 -22.46 -3.71 13.25
N SER A 68 -22.42 -3.99 14.55
CA SER A 68 -23.56 -4.54 15.30
C SER A 68 -24.32 -3.49 16.14
N GLY A 69 -23.85 -2.25 16.13
CA GLY A 69 -24.42 -1.09 16.81
C GLY A 69 -24.94 -0.02 15.84
N GLN A 70 -24.82 1.26 16.22
CA GLN A 70 -25.68 2.29 15.62
C GLN A 70 -25.21 2.92 14.33
N PHE A 71 -23.92 3.13 14.10
CA PHE A 71 -23.44 3.96 12.99
C PHE A 71 -22.41 3.19 12.19
N VAL A 72 -22.77 2.85 10.95
CA VAL A 72 -21.92 2.05 10.07
C VAL A 72 -21.86 2.73 8.71
N GLY A 73 -20.66 3.18 8.32
CA GLY A 73 -20.43 3.77 7.01
C GLY A 73 -19.44 2.96 6.20
N GLY A 74 -19.60 2.95 4.88
CA GLY A 74 -18.58 2.35 4.02
C GLY A 74 -17.24 3.06 4.15
N VAL A 75 -17.22 4.40 4.32
CA VAL A 75 -16.01 5.20 4.53
C VAL A 75 -15.83 5.59 6.00
N ALA A 76 -16.86 6.17 6.62
CA ALA A 76 -16.81 6.61 8.01
C ALA A 76 -18.04 6.20 8.83
N GLY A 77 -17.87 5.69 10.04
CA GLY A 77 -19.00 5.39 10.92
C GLY A 77 -19.75 6.66 11.33
N PHE A 78 -19.02 7.61 11.91
CA PHE A 78 -19.55 8.88 12.39
C PHE A 78 -18.72 10.05 11.87
N ASN A 79 -19.35 11.00 11.19
CA ASN A 79 -18.74 12.26 10.76
C ASN A 79 -19.29 13.41 11.62
N SER A 80 -18.49 13.91 12.55
CA SER A 80 -18.95 14.87 13.58
C SER A 80 -19.14 16.29 13.05
N SER A 81 -20.08 17.06 13.61
CA SER A 81 -19.94 18.52 13.68
C SER A 81 -19.22 18.86 14.99
N GLY A 82 -17.97 19.33 14.89
CA GLY A 82 -17.23 19.81 16.07
C GLY A 82 -17.73 21.17 16.56
N ASN A 83 -17.24 21.62 17.72
CA ASN A 83 -17.51 22.93 18.32
C ASN A 83 -17.01 24.08 17.42
N GLY A 84 -17.78 24.44 16.40
CA GLY A 84 -17.50 25.52 15.46
C GLY A 84 -16.82 25.11 14.14
N ASN A 85 -16.43 23.84 13.97
CA ASN A 85 -15.87 23.33 12.71
C ASN A 85 -16.48 21.96 12.36
N ALA A 86 -17.11 21.87 11.18
CA ALA A 86 -17.66 20.61 10.69
C ALA A 86 -16.54 19.69 10.19
N SER A 87 -16.62 18.39 10.52
CA SER A 87 -15.74 17.38 9.93
C SER A 87 -16.01 17.26 8.43
N LEU A 88 -14.96 17.06 7.65
CA LEU A 88 -15.06 16.98 6.19
C LEU A 88 -14.95 15.53 5.70
N VAL A 89 -15.81 15.17 4.74
CA VAL A 89 -15.66 13.99 3.88
C VAL A 89 -15.73 14.49 2.44
N ILE A 90 -14.61 14.48 1.72
CA ILE A 90 -14.49 15.08 0.40
C ILE A 90 -13.96 14.07 -0.60
N GLY A 91 -14.64 13.93 -1.74
CA GLY A 91 -14.18 13.05 -2.83
C GLY A 91 -14.04 11.58 -2.38
N ALA A 92 -14.96 11.12 -1.53
CA ALA A 92 -14.91 9.78 -0.97
C ALA A 92 -15.62 8.76 -1.89
N GLU A 93 -15.01 7.62 -2.11
CA GLU A 93 -15.54 6.57 -2.98
C GLU A 93 -15.71 5.26 -2.22
N PHE A 94 -16.87 4.63 -2.36
CA PHE A 94 -17.19 3.35 -1.74
C PHE A 94 -17.74 2.37 -2.77
N PHE A 95 -17.10 1.22 -2.91
CA PHE A 95 -17.51 0.15 -3.83
C PHE A 95 -17.81 -1.18 -3.13
N GLY A 96 -17.52 -1.27 -1.82
CA GLY A 96 -17.61 -2.51 -1.05
C GLY A 96 -19.01 -2.86 -0.57
N SER A 97 -19.06 -3.67 0.49
CA SER A 97 -20.31 -4.00 1.19
C SER A 97 -20.27 -3.46 2.61
N VAL A 98 -21.36 -2.82 3.02
CA VAL A 98 -21.54 -2.30 4.38
C VAL A 98 -22.85 -2.83 4.96
N SER A 99 -22.81 -3.28 6.21
CA SER A 99 -23.97 -3.83 6.91
C SER A 99 -24.00 -3.44 8.39
N GLY A 100 -25.16 -3.02 8.88
CA GLY A 100 -25.41 -2.78 10.29
C GLY A 100 -26.89 -2.64 10.60
N PRO A 101 -27.30 -2.59 11.87
CA PRO A 101 -28.72 -2.51 12.20
C PRO A 101 -29.30 -1.11 12.01
N PHE A 102 -28.60 -0.06 12.43
CA PHE A 102 -29.09 1.32 12.39
C PHE A 102 -28.13 2.22 11.59
N ALA A 103 -28.65 3.33 11.06
CA ALA A 103 -27.90 4.43 10.43
C ALA A 103 -26.71 3.92 9.59
N VAL A 104 -27.07 3.22 8.52
CA VAL A 104 -26.11 2.58 7.61
C VAL A 104 -26.00 3.40 6.33
N GLY A 105 -24.81 3.93 6.06
CA GLY A 105 -24.52 4.72 4.88
C GLY A 105 -23.44 4.10 4.00
N GLY A 106 -23.55 4.22 2.68
CA GLY A 106 -22.46 3.83 1.79
C GLY A 106 -21.21 4.69 1.96
N LEU A 107 -21.34 6.00 2.21
CA LEU A 107 -20.20 6.82 2.62
C LEU A 107 -20.12 6.93 4.15
N VAL A 108 -21.18 7.43 4.79
CA VAL A 108 -21.15 7.77 6.22
C VAL A 108 -22.36 7.21 6.96
N GLY A 109 -22.18 6.54 8.10
CA GLY A 109 -23.32 6.07 8.90
C GLY A 109 -24.16 7.24 9.43
N TYR A 110 -23.55 8.04 10.30
CA TYR A 110 -24.12 9.31 10.78
C TYR A 110 -23.30 10.50 10.27
N ASN A 111 -23.95 11.42 9.58
CA ASN A 111 -23.34 12.67 9.13
C ASN A 111 -23.87 13.88 9.92
N GLY A 112 -23.06 14.43 10.81
CA GLY A 112 -23.24 15.76 11.41
C GLY A 112 -22.35 16.83 10.77
N GLY A 113 -21.31 16.44 10.02
CA GLY A 113 -20.40 17.35 9.31
C GLY A 113 -20.78 17.60 7.85
N ASN A 114 -19.79 17.90 7.02
CA ASN A 114 -19.97 18.17 5.58
C ASN A 114 -19.46 17.01 4.73
N ILE A 115 -20.31 16.52 3.83
CA ILE A 115 -19.94 15.63 2.73
C ILE A 115 -19.95 16.46 1.45
N ASN A 116 -18.86 16.45 0.69
CA ASN A 116 -18.77 17.17 -0.57
C ASN A 116 -18.06 16.31 -1.63
N GLY A 117 -18.82 15.87 -2.62
CA GLY A 117 -18.29 14.98 -3.66
C GLY A 117 -18.11 13.55 -3.17
N GLY A 118 -18.20 12.61 -4.11
CA GLY A 118 -18.01 11.18 -3.85
C GLY A 118 -19.04 10.29 -4.52
N CYS A 119 -18.74 8.99 -4.59
CA CYS A 119 -19.71 7.95 -4.99
C CYS A 119 -19.87 6.91 -3.90
N ALA A 120 -21.13 6.59 -3.56
CA ALA A 120 -21.46 5.28 -3.01
C ALA A 120 -21.98 4.38 -4.13
N CYS A 121 -21.16 3.43 -4.53
CA CYS A 121 -21.37 2.55 -5.68
C CYS A 121 -21.42 1.05 -5.24
N GLY A 122 -21.43 0.78 -3.92
CA GLY A 122 -21.40 -0.55 -3.31
C GLY A 122 -22.76 -1.12 -2.91
N THR A 123 -22.77 -2.04 -1.95
CA THR A 123 -24.02 -2.57 -1.34
C THR A 123 -24.16 -2.08 0.10
N VAL A 124 -25.35 -1.59 0.45
CA VAL A 124 -25.67 -1.05 1.78
C VAL A 124 -26.86 -1.82 2.35
N ASN A 125 -26.67 -2.53 3.47
CA ASN A 125 -27.72 -3.31 4.11
C ASN A 125 -27.95 -2.86 5.55
N GLY A 126 -29.20 -2.70 5.96
CA GLY A 126 -29.52 -2.52 7.37
C GLY A 126 -30.97 -2.75 7.76
N ILE A 127 -31.33 -2.31 8.96
CA ILE A 127 -32.71 -2.41 9.46
C ILE A 127 -33.41 -1.07 9.27
N SER A 128 -32.86 0.03 9.81
CA SER A 128 -33.45 1.37 9.73
C SER A 128 -32.38 2.45 9.51
N ASP A 129 -32.80 3.62 9.02
CA ASP A 129 -31.94 4.75 8.61
C ASP A 129 -30.87 4.29 7.61
N VAL A 130 -31.30 3.70 6.50
CA VAL A 130 -30.39 3.11 5.51
C VAL A 130 -30.35 4.01 4.27
N GLY A 131 -29.17 4.55 3.95
CA GLY A 131 -28.99 5.43 2.80
C GLY A 131 -27.78 5.07 1.96
N GLY A 132 -27.84 5.35 0.67
CA GLY A 132 -26.70 5.13 -0.21
C GLY A 132 -25.50 6.03 0.13
N ILE A 133 -25.71 7.31 0.41
CA ILE A 133 -24.67 8.25 0.87
C ILE A 133 -24.54 8.21 2.39
N ALA A 134 -25.65 8.52 3.09
CA ALA A 134 -25.67 8.61 4.54
C ALA A 134 -26.87 7.89 5.14
N GLY A 135 -26.68 7.17 6.25
CA GLY A 135 -27.80 6.54 6.96
C GLY A 135 -28.67 7.58 7.64
N PHE A 136 -28.06 8.35 8.54
CA PHE A 136 -28.66 9.50 9.19
C PHE A 136 -27.87 10.77 8.84
N ASN A 137 -28.56 11.84 8.45
CA ASN A 137 -27.96 13.11 8.09
C ASN A 137 -28.54 14.27 8.90
N SER A 138 -27.69 14.97 9.64
CA SER A 138 -27.98 16.28 10.25
C SER A 138 -27.07 17.40 9.73
N GLY A 139 -25.99 17.04 9.03
CA GLY A 139 -25.07 17.96 8.37
C GLY A 139 -25.35 18.13 6.88
N ALA A 140 -24.41 18.71 6.15
CA ALA A 140 -24.60 19.08 4.77
C ALA A 140 -23.99 18.06 3.78
N VAL A 141 -24.66 17.83 2.64
CA VAL A 141 -24.31 16.85 1.61
C VAL A 141 -24.42 17.46 0.21
N TYR A 142 -23.28 17.67 -0.43
CA TYR A 142 -23.21 18.33 -1.74
C TYR A 142 -22.50 17.45 -2.76
N ASN A 143 -22.90 17.56 -4.03
CA ASN A 143 -22.17 17.00 -5.17
C ASN A 143 -21.90 15.48 -5.10
N THR A 144 -22.70 14.72 -4.35
CA THR A 144 -22.54 13.27 -4.20
C THR A 144 -23.40 12.50 -5.21
N ASN A 145 -22.97 11.29 -5.54
CA ASN A 145 -23.73 10.33 -6.33
C ASN A 145 -23.90 9.01 -5.56
N SER A 146 -25.13 8.49 -5.51
CA SER A 146 -25.40 7.14 -5.04
C SER A 146 -25.88 6.27 -6.19
N ALA A 147 -25.11 5.23 -6.46
CA ALA A 147 -25.50 4.09 -7.28
C ALA A 147 -25.51 2.80 -6.46
N ALA A 148 -25.55 2.92 -5.13
CA ALA A 148 -25.49 1.79 -4.24
C ALA A 148 -26.76 0.94 -4.32
N LYS A 149 -26.61 -0.38 -4.19
CA LYS A 149 -27.76 -1.25 -3.90
C LYS A 149 -28.10 -1.11 -2.43
N VAL A 150 -29.16 -0.38 -2.12
CA VAL A 150 -29.63 -0.14 -0.74
C VAL A 150 -30.73 -1.14 -0.38
N THR A 151 -30.64 -1.74 0.80
CA THR A 151 -31.67 -2.63 1.34
C THR A 151 -31.83 -2.37 2.84
N GLY A 152 -32.99 -1.87 3.23
CA GLY A 152 -33.39 -1.69 4.62
C GLY A 152 -34.66 -2.45 4.93
N SER A 153 -34.84 -2.85 6.19
CA SER A 153 -36.04 -3.58 6.63
C SER A 153 -37.20 -2.63 6.95
N ASP A 154 -36.90 -1.40 7.37
CA ASP A 154 -37.86 -0.33 7.59
C ASP A 154 -37.91 0.58 6.34
N PRO A 155 -38.98 0.52 5.54
CA PRO A 155 -39.10 1.32 4.34
C PRO A 155 -39.29 2.82 4.61
N THR A 156 -39.62 3.23 5.84
CA THR A 156 -39.87 4.65 6.17
C THR A 156 -38.60 5.47 6.33
N THR A 157 -37.49 4.80 6.61
CA THR A 157 -36.16 5.39 6.85
C THR A 157 -35.10 4.84 5.89
N THR A 158 -35.53 4.17 4.81
CA THR A 158 -34.65 3.61 3.78
C THR A 158 -34.78 4.40 2.48
N SER A 159 -33.65 4.79 1.89
CA SER A 159 -33.60 5.62 0.68
C SER A 159 -32.35 5.33 -0.14
N ASP A 160 -32.43 5.55 -1.46
CA ASP A 160 -31.29 5.41 -2.36
C ASP A 160 -30.14 6.39 -2.03
N THR A 161 -30.42 7.49 -1.32
CA THR A 161 -29.43 8.56 -1.04
C THR A 161 -29.21 8.79 0.45
N ILE A 162 -30.22 9.25 1.18
CA ILE A 162 -30.14 9.53 2.62
C ILE A 162 -31.31 8.84 3.32
N GLY A 163 -31.04 7.98 4.31
CA GLY A 163 -32.07 7.23 5.03
C GLY A 163 -33.01 8.14 5.82
N GLN A 164 -32.49 8.79 6.87
CA GLN A 164 -33.17 9.86 7.58
C GLN A 164 -32.41 11.19 7.43
N ASN A 165 -33.14 12.27 7.13
CA ASN A 165 -32.56 13.60 6.98
C ASN A 165 -33.22 14.59 7.95
N ASP A 166 -32.48 14.96 9.00
CA ASP A 166 -32.84 15.97 9.99
C ASP A 166 -32.15 17.32 9.71
N ASN A 167 -31.44 17.44 8.59
CA ASN A 167 -30.84 18.70 8.19
C ASN A 167 -31.92 19.74 7.85
N ARG A 168 -31.84 20.90 8.49
CA ARG A 168 -32.76 22.02 8.31
C ARG A 168 -32.40 22.93 7.15
N ASP A 169 -31.26 22.73 6.48
CA ASP A 169 -30.88 23.50 5.30
C ASP A 169 -31.43 22.85 4.02
N PRO A 170 -32.44 23.45 3.37
CA PRO A 170 -33.06 22.91 2.16
C PRO A 170 -32.11 22.89 0.94
N ASN A 171 -30.98 23.60 0.98
CA ASN A 171 -29.97 23.62 -0.09
C ASN A 171 -28.83 22.63 0.15
N ALA A 172 -28.83 21.92 1.28
CA ALA A 172 -27.73 21.06 1.69
C ALA A 172 -27.90 19.60 1.29
N VAL A 173 -28.94 19.25 0.53
CA VAL A 173 -29.04 17.99 -0.23
C VAL A 173 -29.22 18.35 -1.69
N VAL A 174 -28.26 19.09 -2.25
CA VAL A 174 -28.27 19.42 -3.67
C VAL A 174 -27.29 18.49 -4.38
N SER A 175 -27.82 17.40 -4.93
CA SER A 175 -27.24 16.84 -6.14
C SER A 175 -27.59 17.81 -7.28
N PRO A 176 -26.63 18.42 -8.00
CA PRO A 176 -26.90 19.36 -9.10
C PRO A 176 -27.69 18.76 -10.27
N ASN A 177 -27.99 17.46 -10.21
CA ASN A 177 -28.89 16.77 -11.11
C ASN A 177 -29.92 16.07 -10.23
N GLY A 178 -31.19 16.44 -10.35
CA GLY A 178 -32.29 15.72 -9.71
C GLY A 178 -32.14 14.22 -9.95
N ALA A 179 -31.72 13.50 -8.92
CA ALA A 179 -31.66 12.05 -8.95
C ALA A 179 -33.06 11.54 -8.60
N VAL A 180 -33.96 11.64 -9.59
CA VAL A 180 -34.77 10.47 -9.91
C VAL A 180 -33.78 9.31 -9.96
N SER A 181 -34.02 8.25 -9.20
CA SER A 181 -33.30 6.97 -9.23
C SER A 181 -32.87 6.64 -10.66
N ARG A 182 -31.67 7.08 -11.04
CA ARG A 182 -31.03 6.65 -12.26
C ARG A 182 -29.98 5.68 -11.78
N PRO A 183 -30.14 4.37 -12.06
CA PRO A 183 -29.07 3.43 -11.80
C PRO A 183 -27.80 4.00 -12.43
N ALA A 184 -26.64 3.72 -11.80
CA ALA A 184 -25.34 4.06 -12.36
C ALA A 184 -25.38 3.88 -13.88
N SER A 185 -24.82 4.83 -14.62
CA SER A 185 -24.66 4.63 -16.06
C SER A 185 -24.11 3.22 -16.26
N PRO A 186 -24.67 2.39 -17.16
CA PRO A 186 -24.27 0.99 -17.28
C PRO A 186 -22.74 0.80 -17.37
N GLY A 187 -22.02 1.79 -17.91
CA GLY A 187 -20.55 1.83 -17.92
C GLY A 187 -19.89 1.99 -16.55
N GLN A 188 -20.42 2.77 -15.61
CA GLN A 188 -19.87 2.90 -14.26
C GLN A 188 -20.18 1.69 -13.37
N ALA A 189 -21.39 1.13 -13.47
CA ALA A 189 -21.74 -0.11 -12.79
C ALA A 189 -20.94 -1.31 -13.35
N ALA A 190 -20.77 -1.38 -14.68
CA ALA A 190 -19.94 -2.41 -15.32
C ALA A 190 -18.45 -2.22 -15.00
N ALA A 191 -17.94 -1.00 -14.96
CA ALA A 191 -16.56 -0.73 -14.54
C ALA A 191 -16.35 -1.10 -13.07
N ALA A 192 -17.31 -0.82 -12.18
CA ALA A 192 -17.25 -1.24 -10.79
C ALA A 192 -17.33 -2.77 -10.67
N GLN A 193 -18.23 -3.46 -11.39
CA GLN A 193 -18.33 -4.93 -11.38
C GLN A 193 -17.10 -5.60 -12.01
N GLN A 194 -16.52 -5.01 -13.05
CA GLN A 194 -15.25 -5.46 -13.62
C GLN A 194 -14.11 -5.22 -12.63
N ALA A 195 -14.09 -4.11 -11.91
CA ALA A 195 -13.12 -3.86 -10.84
C ALA A 195 -13.29 -4.84 -9.67
N VAL A 196 -14.53 -5.17 -9.26
CA VAL A 196 -14.83 -6.21 -8.26
C VAL A 196 -14.30 -7.56 -8.74
N SER A 197 -14.60 -7.94 -9.99
CA SER A 197 -14.18 -9.22 -10.56
C SER A 197 -12.67 -9.31 -10.68
N ALA A 198 -12.01 -8.24 -11.17
CA ALA A 198 -10.56 -8.17 -11.27
C ALA A 198 -9.88 -8.16 -9.89
N ALA A 199 -10.45 -7.45 -8.90
CA ALA A 199 -9.94 -7.43 -7.54
C ALA A 199 -10.08 -8.81 -6.86
N ASN A 200 -11.20 -9.51 -7.07
CA ASN A 200 -11.40 -10.88 -6.58
C ASN A 200 -10.40 -11.86 -7.19
N VAL A 201 -10.17 -11.79 -8.51
CA VAL A 201 -9.17 -12.62 -9.20
C VAL A 201 -7.77 -12.31 -8.68
N THR A 202 -7.43 -11.03 -8.52
CA THR A 202 -6.10 -10.62 -8.02
C THR A 202 -5.90 -11.05 -6.57
N GLY A 203 -6.90 -10.88 -5.70
CA GLY A 203 -6.87 -11.33 -4.31
C GLY A 203 -6.73 -12.85 -4.21
N ALA A 204 -7.52 -13.61 -4.97
CA ALA A 204 -7.44 -15.07 -5.02
C ALA A 204 -6.07 -15.54 -5.52
N ASN A 205 -5.52 -14.92 -6.57
CA ASN A 205 -4.20 -15.25 -7.10
C ASN A 205 -3.07 -14.90 -6.11
N THR A 206 -3.20 -13.80 -5.37
CA THR A 206 -2.22 -13.40 -4.34
C THR A 206 -2.24 -14.38 -3.17
N GLN A 207 -3.42 -14.77 -2.70
CA GLN A 207 -3.58 -15.77 -1.65
C GLN A 207 -3.09 -17.16 -2.11
N THR A 208 -3.40 -17.55 -3.34
CA THR A 208 -2.92 -18.82 -3.93
C THR A 208 -1.40 -18.82 -4.08
N SER A 209 -0.79 -17.71 -4.51
CA SER A 209 0.66 -17.59 -4.61
C SER A 209 1.34 -17.58 -3.23
N ALA A 210 0.67 -17.08 -2.20
CA ALA A 210 1.15 -17.11 -0.82
C ALA A 210 1.03 -18.49 -0.16
N LEU A 211 -0.07 -19.23 -0.42
CA LEU A 211 -0.34 -20.56 0.14
C LEU A 211 0.32 -21.69 -0.66
N THR A 212 0.51 -21.50 -1.95
CA THR A 212 1.21 -22.41 -2.87
C THR A 212 2.27 -21.63 -3.64
N PRO A 213 3.43 -21.34 -3.02
CA PRO A 213 4.54 -20.73 -3.71
C PRO A 213 4.95 -21.60 -4.91
N PRO A 214 5.31 -21.01 -6.06
CA PRO A 214 5.75 -21.78 -7.22
C PRO A 214 6.91 -22.69 -6.80
N THR A 215 6.75 -23.99 -7.06
CA THR A 215 7.81 -24.96 -6.80
C THR A 215 9.00 -24.70 -7.71
N SER A 216 10.19 -25.17 -7.33
CA SER A 216 11.39 -25.09 -8.20
C SER A 216 11.15 -25.68 -9.60
N ALA A 217 10.26 -26.68 -9.72
CA ALA A 217 9.86 -27.25 -11.00
C ALA A 217 8.98 -26.31 -11.83
N LEU A 218 8.01 -25.61 -11.22
CA LEU A 218 7.19 -24.60 -11.91
C LEU A 218 8.00 -23.37 -12.28
N SER A 219 8.93 -22.94 -11.41
CA SER A 219 9.87 -21.86 -11.71
C SER A 219 10.78 -22.23 -12.88
N ALA A 220 11.34 -23.44 -12.89
CA ALA A 220 12.16 -23.94 -14.00
C ALA A 220 11.37 -24.10 -15.31
N ALA A 221 10.10 -24.52 -15.24
CA ALA A 221 9.21 -24.56 -16.39
C ALA A 221 8.90 -23.15 -16.94
N GLY A 222 8.70 -22.18 -16.03
CA GLY A 222 8.56 -20.76 -16.38
C GLY A 222 9.81 -20.21 -17.07
N THR A 223 11.00 -20.46 -16.51
CA THR A 223 12.28 -20.07 -17.14
C THR A 223 12.42 -20.65 -18.55
N LYS A 224 12.12 -21.94 -18.74
CA LYS A 224 12.16 -22.58 -20.06
C LYS A 224 11.15 -22.02 -21.06
N ALA A 225 9.96 -21.61 -20.60
CA ALA A 225 8.96 -21.00 -21.46
C ALA A 225 9.38 -19.58 -21.91
N VAL A 226 10.07 -18.84 -21.04
CA VAL A 226 10.63 -17.52 -21.38
C VAL A 226 11.82 -17.67 -22.32
N ASP A 227 12.72 -18.64 -22.10
CA ASP A 227 13.84 -18.95 -23.01
C ASP A 227 13.36 -19.32 -24.43
N GLY A 228 12.19 -19.97 -24.54
CA GLY A 228 11.56 -20.28 -25.83
C GLY A 228 10.94 -19.08 -26.55
N LEU A 229 10.76 -17.95 -25.86
CA LEU A 229 10.20 -16.70 -26.41
C LEU A 229 11.27 -15.63 -26.67
N VAL A 230 12.50 -15.79 -26.17
CA VAL A 230 13.61 -14.89 -26.46
C VAL A 230 14.05 -15.10 -27.92
N PRO A 231 13.93 -14.09 -28.81
CA PRO A 231 14.39 -14.21 -30.18
C PRO A 231 15.90 -14.50 -30.22
N PRO A 232 16.41 -15.31 -31.17
CA PRO A 232 17.84 -15.66 -31.28
C PRO A 232 18.79 -14.45 -31.29
N ALA A 233 18.29 -13.28 -31.73
CA ALA A 233 19.03 -12.03 -31.76
C ALA A 233 19.34 -11.45 -30.35
N MET A 234 18.49 -11.66 -29.35
CA MET A 234 18.77 -11.21 -27.98
C MET A 234 19.83 -12.08 -27.29
N ASP A 235 19.79 -13.41 -27.51
CA ASP A 235 20.77 -14.35 -26.94
C ASP A 235 22.20 -14.09 -27.49
N ASN A 236 22.29 -13.74 -28.77
CA ASN A 236 23.54 -13.31 -29.41
C ASN A 236 24.06 -11.98 -28.86
N ASN A 237 23.17 -11.03 -28.52
CA ASN A 237 23.56 -9.77 -27.90
C ASN A 237 24.08 -9.96 -26.47
N PHE A 238 23.50 -10.87 -25.68
CA PHE A 238 24.01 -11.20 -24.34
C PHE A 238 25.38 -11.89 -24.38
N LYS A 239 25.57 -12.88 -25.28
CA LYS A 239 26.90 -13.49 -25.52
C LYS A 239 27.93 -12.48 -26.03
N GLY A 240 27.49 -11.51 -26.84
CA GLY A 240 28.30 -10.38 -27.27
C GLY A 240 28.74 -9.48 -26.11
N ILE A 241 27.86 -9.24 -25.12
CA ILE A 241 28.19 -8.45 -23.93
C ILE A 241 29.17 -9.21 -23.02
N GLU A 242 28.96 -10.49 -22.75
CA GLU A 242 29.88 -11.30 -21.93
C GLU A 242 31.29 -11.42 -22.55
N SER A 243 31.36 -11.61 -23.88
CA SER A 243 32.65 -11.63 -24.59
C SER A 243 33.35 -10.27 -24.57
N ASN A 244 32.60 -9.17 -24.66
CA ASN A 244 33.15 -7.81 -24.56
C ASN A 244 33.61 -7.47 -23.12
N ILE A 245 32.90 -7.93 -22.09
CA ILE A 245 33.31 -7.77 -20.68
C ILE A 245 34.62 -8.52 -20.42
N ASN A 246 34.72 -9.78 -20.87
CA ASN A 246 35.93 -10.58 -20.71
C ASN A 246 37.12 -9.99 -21.49
N ALA A 247 36.89 -9.44 -22.68
CA ALA A 247 37.91 -8.76 -23.47
C ALA A 247 38.41 -7.47 -22.80
N GLU A 248 37.52 -6.68 -22.19
CA GLU A 248 37.90 -5.48 -21.44
C GLU A 248 38.58 -5.80 -20.11
N GLU A 249 38.16 -6.84 -19.39
CA GLU A 249 38.91 -7.32 -18.21
C GLU A 249 40.32 -7.77 -18.57
N GLN A 250 40.51 -8.47 -19.70
CA GLN A 250 41.84 -8.84 -20.17
C GLN A 250 42.69 -7.63 -20.59
N LYS A 251 42.09 -6.62 -21.24
CA LYS A 251 42.78 -5.36 -21.54
C LYS A 251 43.15 -4.60 -20.27
N GLN A 252 42.28 -4.55 -19.27
CA GLN A 252 42.57 -3.90 -17.99
C GLN A 252 43.68 -4.62 -17.23
N ARG A 253 43.69 -5.96 -17.19
CA ARG A 253 44.80 -6.74 -16.61
C ARG A 253 46.12 -6.51 -17.36
N ARG A 254 46.09 -6.42 -18.70
CA ARG A 254 47.29 -6.07 -19.49
C ARG A 254 47.76 -4.64 -19.22
N ARG A 255 46.85 -3.66 -19.11
CA ARG A 255 47.19 -2.28 -18.73
C ARG A 255 47.81 -2.23 -17.33
N LEU A 256 47.26 -2.95 -16.35
CA LEU A 256 47.82 -3.04 -14.99
C LEU A 256 49.23 -3.65 -14.98
N ALA A 257 49.46 -4.68 -15.79
CA ALA A 257 50.79 -5.30 -15.94
C ALA A 257 51.80 -4.34 -16.61
N THR A 258 51.37 -3.55 -17.60
CA THR A 258 52.22 -2.53 -18.23
C THR A 258 52.51 -1.35 -17.30
N THR A 259 51.53 -0.88 -16.51
CA THR A 259 51.76 0.18 -15.51
C THR A 259 52.74 -0.27 -14.42
N THR A 260 52.72 -1.55 -14.03
CA THR A 260 53.69 -2.13 -13.08
C THR A 260 55.12 -2.21 -13.67
N ALA A 261 55.26 -2.33 -14.99
CA ALA A 261 56.55 -2.31 -15.68
C ALA A 261 57.11 -0.88 -15.90
N VAL A 262 56.26 0.16 -15.90
CA VAL A 262 56.66 1.56 -16.14
C VAL A 262 57.08 2.30 -14.86
N THR A 263 56.78 1.76 -13.66
CA THR A 263 57.28 2.30 -12.38
C THR A 263 58.70 1.85 -12.02
N HIS A 264 59.58 1.62 -12.99
CA HIS A 264 61.02 1.62 -12.76
C HIS A 264 61.58 3.03 -13.03
N HIS A 265 61.24 3.98 -12.15
CA HIS A 265 61.96 5.24 -12.12
C HIS A 265 63.33 5.01 -11.49
N THR A 266 64.34 5.28 -12.31
CA THR A 266 65.74 5.44 -11.99
C THR A 266 65.96 6.27 -10.72
N VAL A 267 66.56 5.67 -9.70
CA VAL A 267 67.17 6.43 -8.59
C VAL A 267 68.66 6.12 -8.56
N HIS A 268 69.41 7.21 -8.60
CA HIS A 268 70.85 7.32 -8.74
C HIS A 268 71.66 6.50 -7.74
N ARG A 269 72.79 5.98 -8.23
CA ARG A 269 73.97 5.67 -7.42
C ARG A 269 74.49 6.96 -6.79
N GLY A 270 74.72 6.94 -5.48
CA GLY A 270 75.69 7.83 -4.83
C GLY A 270 75.22 8.31 -3.46
N GLY A 271 75.87 7.85 -2.40
CA GLY A 271 75.81 8.49 -1.09
C GLY A 271 75.71 7.53 0.09
N ASN A 272 76.87 7.07 0.54
CA ASN A 272 77.11 6.34 1.78
C ASN A 272 76.33 6.89 2.99
N LEU A 273 75.34 6.15 3.49
CA LEU A 273 75.07 5.98 4.93
C LEU A 273 74.40 4.61 5.13
N GLY A 274 75.14 3.69 5.75
CA GLY A 274 74.75 2.28 5.89
C GLY A 274 73.69 2.06 6.98
N ALA A 275 72.43 1.93 6.57
CA ALA A 275 71.41 1.27 7.36
C ALA A 275 70.91 0.04 6.61
N THR A 276 71.42 -1.15 6.97
CA THR A 276 70.82 -2.41 6.51
C THR A 276 69.60 -2.68 7.39
N ILE A 277 68.40 -2.75 6.80
CA ILE A 277 67.20 -3.19 7.51
C ILE A 277 67.37 -4.68 7.80
N ARG A 278 67.61 -5.04 9.07
CA ARG A 278 67.90 -6.42 9.49
C ARG A 278 66.65 -7.19 9.94
N THR A 279 65.55 -6.49 10.20
CA THR A 279 64.29 -7.08 10.70
C THR A 279 63.06 -6.34 10.20
N ILE A 280 61.99 -7.09 9.94
CA ILE A 280 60.64 -6.56 9.73
C ILE A 280 59.63 -7.29 10.64
N ASP A 281 58.65 -6.55 11.16
CA ASP A 281 57.53 -7.08 11.94
C ASP A 281 56.25 -7.05 11.10
N VAL A 282 55.58 -8.20 10.96
CA VAL A 282 54.30 -8.32 10.27
C VAL A 282 53.33 -9.09 11.16
N ASN A 283 52.20 -8.47 11.50
CA ASN A 283 51.14 -9.05 12.37
C ASN A 283 51.67 -9.61 13.71
N GLY A 284 52.66 -8.92 14.31
CA GLY A 284 53.22 -9.27 15.62
C GLY A 284 54.27 -10.38 15.61
N LYS A 285 54.75 -10.82 14.44
CA LYS A 285 55.86 -11.77 14.31
C LYS A 285 57.05 -11.12 13.60
N ARG A 286 58.25 -11.35 14.17
CA ARG A 286 59.49 -10.69 13.78
C ARG A 286 60.34 -11.59 12.88
N PHE A 287 60.74 -11.07 11.72
CA PHE A 287 61.52 -11.81 10.72
C PHE A 287 62.88 -11.16 10.51
N ASN A 288 63.96 -11.93 10.74
CA ASN A 288 65.33 -11.53 10.44
C ASN A 288 65.61 -11.71 8.94
N LEU A 289 66.16 -10.68 8.30
CA LEU A 289 66.52 -10.69 6.88
C LEU A 289 68.05 -10.76 6.72
N GLN A 290 68.55 -11.89 6.21
CA GLN A 290 69.91 -11.99 5.67
C GLN A 290 69.82 -12.18 4.16
N ASN A 291 70.38 -11.23 3.41
CA ASN A 291 70.42 -11.21 1.94
C ASN A 291 69.06 -11.31 1.22
N GLY A 292 68.02 -10.69 1.80
CA GLY A 292 66.84 -10.27 1.05
C GLY A 292 65.82 -11.34 0.65
N ALA A 293 65.90 -12.57 1.17
CA ALA A 293 64.84 -13.58 0.99
C ALA A 293 64.55 -14.36 2.29
N PRO A 294 63.28 -14.54 2.70
CA PRO A 294 62.93 -15.34 3.87
C PRO A 294 63.09 -16.84 3.56
N LYS A 295 63.76 -17.59 4.44
CA LYS A 295 63.86 -19.05 4.37
C LYS A 295 62.86 -19.69 5.35
N PRO A 296 62.22 -20.83 5.02
CA PRO A 296 61.39 -21.56 5.98
C PRO A 296 62.28 -22.23 7.06
N GLU A 297 61.83 -22.20 8.32
CA GLU A 297 62.47 -22.96 9.41
C GLU A 297 62.41 -24.47 9.14
N ALA A 298 63.55 -25.16 9.33
CA ALA A 298 63.65 -26.61 9.28
C ALA A 298 63.19 -27.23 10.64
N PRO A 299 62.71 -28.49 10.66
CA PRO A 299 62.02 -29.05 11.82
C PRO A 299 62.97 -29.44 12.97
N ALA A 300 62.45 -29.36 14.19
CA ALA A 300 63.17 -29.62 15.44
C ALA A 300 63.71 -31.07 15.54
N GLN A 301 64.93 -31.23 16.05
CA GLN A 301 65.47 -32.52 16.52
C GLN A 301 65.44 -32.62 18.06
N PRO A 302 65.34 -33.84 18.63
CA PRO A 302 65.07 -34.07 20.05
C PRO A 302 66.34 -34.01 20.93
N PRO A 303 66.18 -33.94 22.27
CA PRO A 303 67.28 -33.63 23.18
C PRO A 303 68.21 -34.82 23.43
N GLN A 304 69.48 -34.53 23.75
CA GLN A 304 70.35 -35.42 24.53
C GLN A 304 70.45 -34.92 25.97
#